data_AF-A0A947F526-F1
#
_entry.id   AF-A0A947F526-F1
#
_cell.length_a   1.000
_cell.length_b   1.000
_cell.length_c   1.000
_cell.angle_alpha   90.00
_cell.angle_beta   90.00
_cell.angle_gamma   90.00
#
_symmetry.space_group_name_H-M   'P 1'
#
loop_
_entity.id
_entity.type
_entity.pdbx_description
1 polymer ?
#
loop_
_entity_poly.entity_id
_entity_poly.type
_entity_poly.pdbx_seq_one_letter_code
_entity_poly.pdbx_strand_id
1 'polypeptide(L)'
;ADESARTILPMVINGYNDTYTVTSPVGSFPPNKGGFYDMSGNASEWCHDYYSAYTSTLTNIADPLGPSSGSHNVIRGSNWKDGSVTELRLSYRAYHKEARNNVGFRIARYP
;
A
#
# COMPACT_ATOMS: atom_id res chain seq x y z
N ALA A 1 -10.05 4.14 3.20
CA ALA A 1 -11.52 4.16 3.28
C ALA A 1 -11.96 5.39 4.03
N ASP A 2 -12.28 6.43 3.29
CA ASP A 2 -12.84 7.67 3.81
C ASP A 2 -14.39 7.58 3.86
N GLU A 3 -15.04 8.60 4.40
CA GLU A 3 -16.50 8.62 4.55
C GLU A 3 -17.27 8.56 3.23
N SER A 4 -16.69 9.00 2.11
CA SER A 4 -17.34 8.93 0.79
C SER A 4 -17.53 7.49 0.30
N ALA A 5 -16.81 6.52 0.87
CA ALA A 5 -16.92 5.09 0.56
C ALA A 5 -17.91 4.33 1.47
N ARG A 6 -18.61 5.01 2.40
CA ARG A 6 -19.49 4.38 3.42
C ARG A 6 -20.61 3.51 2.84
N THR A 7 -21.04 3.77 1.61
CA THR A 7 -22.10 2.98 0.94
C THR A 7 -21.59 1.67 0.35
N ILE A 8 -20.28 1.53 0.14
CA ILE A 8 -19.67 0.39 -0.56
C ILE A 8 -18.65 -0.38 0.31
N LEU A 9 -18.27 0.15 1.47
CA LEU A 9 -17.32 -0.47 2.39
C LEU A 9 -17.92 -0.64 3.79
N PRO A 10 -17.58 -1.74 4.49
CA PRO A 10 -18.07 -2.00 5.84
C PRO A 10 -17.38 -1.14 6.92
N MET A 11 -16.24 -0.54 6.61
CA MET A 11 -15.44 0.27 7.53
C MET A 11 -14.91 1.50 6.80
N VAL A 12 -15.05 2.65 7.45
CA VAL A 12 -14.50 3.94 7.01
C VAL A 12 -13.86 4.66 8.19
N ILE A 13 -12.94 5.58 7.91
CA ILE A 13 -12.32 6.43 8.93
C ILE A 13 -13.28 7.57 9.25
N ASN A 14 -13.86 7.58 10.45
CA ASN A 14 -14.80 8.61 10.87
C ASN A 14 -14.12 9.99 10.89
N GLY A 15 -14.77 10.99 10.30
CA GLY A 15 -14.25 12.36 10.22
C GLY A 15 -13.14 12.57 9.16
N TYR A 16 -12.84 11.57 8.33
CA TYR A 16 -11.95 11.71 7.18
C TYR A 16 -12.75 11.53 5.89
N ASN A 17 -12.82 12.59 5.08
CA ASN A 17 -13.52 12.59 3.81
C ASN A 17 -12.62 13.25 2.76
N ASP A 18 -12.24 12.47 1.76
CA ASP A 18 -11.34 12.93 0.69
C ASP A 18 -12.08 13.16 -0.63
N THR A 19 -13.40 13.02 -0.62
CA THR A 19 -14.36 13.19 -1.73
C THR A 19 -14.33 12.10 -2.81
N TYR A 20 -13.45 11.09 -2.69
CA TYR A 20 -13.33 10.02 -3.67
C TYR A 20 -13.81 8.68 -3.10
N THR A 21 -14.95 8.18 -3.59
CA THR A 21 -15.51 6.88 -3.16
C THR A 21 -14.57 5.70 -3.40
N VAL A 22 -13.65 5.82 -4.36
CA VAL A 22 -12.66 4.80 -4.72
C VAL A 22 -11.28 5.46 -4.92
N THR A 23 -10.52 5.08 -5.94
CA THR A 23 -9.27 5.76 -6.29
C THR A 23 -9.50 7.22 -6.70
N SER A 24 -8.55 8.08 -6.37
CA SER A 24 -8.45 9.46 -6.88
C SER A 24 -7.42 9.55 -8.03
N PRO A 25 -7.45 10.60 -8.86
CA PRO A 25 -6.34 10.90 -9.76
C PRO A 25 -5.01 10.99 -8.99
N VAL A 26 -3.94 10.43 -9.54
CA VAL A 26 -2.60 10.50 -8.92
C VAL A 26 -2.20 11.96 -8.70
N GLY A 27 -1.70 12.27 -7.50
CA GLY A 27 -1.28 13.62 -7.13
C GLY A 27 -2.41 14.56 -6.72
N SER A 28 -3.61 14.04 -6.44
CA SER A 28 -4.73 14.85 -5.93
C SER A 28 -4.46 15.45 -4.54
N PHE A 29 -3.53 14.86 -3.78
CA PHE A 29 -3.15 15.31 -2.44
C PHE A 29 -1.69 15.76 -2.40
N PRO A 30 -1.28 16.60 -1.41
CA PRO A 30 0.10 17.04 -1.30
C PRO A 30 1.10 15.88 -1.19
N PRO A 31 2.31 16.01 -1.78
CA PRO A 31 3.32 14.98 -1.65
C PRO A 31 3.91 14.94 -0.23
N ASN A 32 4.55 13.83 0.12
CA ASN A 32 5.39 13.78 1.31
C ASN A 32 6.67 14.63 1.14
N LYS A 33 7.49 14.74 2.20
CA LYS A 33 8.73 15.53 2.19
C LYS A 33 9.75 15.10 1.12
N GLY A 34 9.64 13.88 0.59
CA GLY A 34 10.48 13.36 -0.49
C GLY A 34 9.92 13.61 -1.89
N GLY A 35 8.79 14.33 -2.01
CA GLY A 35 8.14 14.58 -3.30
C GLY A 35 7.29 13.42 -3.82
N PHE A 36 7.05 12.39 -3.01
CA PHE A 36 6.22 11.25 -3.41
C PHE A 36 4.75 11.48 -3.07
N TYR A 37 3.90 11.24 -4.06
CA TYR A 37 2.45 11.32 -3.95
C TYR A 37 1.85 9.95 -3.66
N ASP A 38 0.73 9.94 -2.95
CA ASP A 38 -0.14 8.77 -2.77
C ASP A 38 0.56 7.53 -2.17
N MET A 39 1.56 7.76 -1.31
CA MET A 39 2.28 6.67 -0.62
C MET A 39 1.46 5.97 0.48
N SER A 40 0.34 6.59 0.87
CA SER A 40 -0.60 6.11 1.89
C SER A 40 -2.03 6.38 1.43
N GLY A 41 -2.74 5.35 0.96
CA GLY A 41 -4.09 5.46 0.41
C GLY A 41 -4.12 5.28 -1.11
N ASN A 42 -5.16 5.80 -1.76
CA ASN A 42 -5.43 5.62 -3.19
C ASN A 42 -5.40 4.12 -3.60
N ALA A 43 -4.30 3.62 -4.16
CA ALA A 43 -4.08 2.21 -4.42
C ALA A 43 -2.85 1.70 -3.67
N SER A 44 -2.94 0.49 -3.11
CA SER A 44 -1.76 -0.17 -2.57
C SER A 44 -0.83 -0.56 -3.71
N GLU A 45 0.44 -0.71 -3.43
CA GLU A 45 1.45 -0.85 -4.46
C GLU A 45 2.18 -2.18 -4.35
N TRP A 46 2.23 -2.90 -5.45
CA TRP A 46 3.09 -4.06 -5.60
C TRP A 46 4.56 -3.70 -5.39
N CYS A 47 5.26 -4.55 -4.66
CA CYS A 47 6.71 -4.55 -4.57
C CYS A 47 7.28 -5.81 -5.24
N HIS A 48 8.53 -5.72 -5.68
CA HIS A 48 9.25 -6.81 -6.31
C HIS A 48 9.37 -8.04 -5.38
N ASP A 49 9.64 -7.79 -4.10
CA ASP A 49 9.90 -8.80 -3.08
C ASP A 49 8.76 -9.83 -2.94
N TYR A 50 9.14 -11.10 -2.76
CA TYR A 50 8.23 -12.11 -2.25
C TYR A 50 7.88 -11.86 -0.78
N TYR A 51 6.62 -12.08 -0.40
CA TYR A 51 6.20 -11.91 0.97
C TYR A 51 6.69 -13.05 1.87
N SER A 52 7.22 -12.67 3.03
CA SER A 52 7.54 -13.58 4.14
C SER A 52 7.09 -12.93 5.45
N ALA A 53 6.43 -13.72 6.31
CA ALA A 53 6.09 -13.35 7.68
C ALA A 53 7.33 -13.33 8.58
N TYR A 54 8.32 -14.17 8.27
CA TYR A 54 9.59 -14.21 8.96
C TYR A 54 10.55 -13.21 8.29
N THR A 55 10.79 -12.09 8.97
CA THR A 55 11.98 -11.25 8.72
C THR A 55 13.23 -11.85 9.37
N SER A 56 13.06 -12.92 10.15
CA SER A 56 14.02 -13.47 11.11
C SER A 56 15.10 -14.32 10.44
N THR A 57 16.09 -13.60 9.91
CA THR A 57 17.54 -13.91 9.87
C THR A 57 18.33 -12.75 9.25
N LEU A 58 17.64 -11.68 8.81
CA LEU A 58 18.27 -10.53 8.16
C LEU A 58 19.11 -9.76 9.19
N THR A 59 20.41 -10.08 9.18
CA THR A 59 21.50 -9.19 9.58
C THR A 59 21.39 -7.86 8.80
N ASN A 60 22.21 -6.85 9.13
CA ASN A 60 22.28 -5.62 8.33
C ASN A 60 22.73 -5.93 6.90
N ILE A 61 21.78 -6.30 6.04
CA ILE A 61 21.99 -6.62 4.63
C ILE A 61 21.81 -5.33 3.85
N ALA A 62 22.84 -4.97 3.08
CA ALA A 62 22.74 -3.89 2.10
C ALA A 62 21.80 -4.35 0.97
N ASP A 63 20.85 -3.48 0.59
CA ASP A 63 19.90 -3.70 -0.50
C ASP A 63 19.19 -5.07 -0.48
N PRO A 64 18.38 -5.36 0.58
CA PRO A 64 17.69 -6.64 0.66
C PRO A 64 16.66 -6.78 -0.47
N LEU A 65 16.69 -7.92 -1.17
CA LEU A 65 15.79 -8.25 -2.29
C LEU A 65 14.61 -9.15 -1.89
N GLY A 66 14.47 -9.43 -0.59
CA GLY A 66 13.53 -10.42 -0.06
C GLY A 66 13.95 -11.87 -0.35
N PRO A 67 13.07 -12.85 -0.09
CA PRO A 67 13.30 -14.26 -0.39
C PRO A 67 13.51 -14.49 -1.90
N SER A 68 14.31 -15.49 -2.27
CA SER A 68 14.54 -15.87 -3.68
C SER A 68 13.33 -16.54 -4.35
N SER A 69 12.36 -17.01 -3.57
CA SER A 69 11.13 -17.62 -4.03
C SER A 69 9.98 -17.37 -3.06
N GLY A 70 8.75 -17.38 -3.57
CA GLY A 70 7.56 -17.22 -2.77
C GLY A 70 6.29 -17.40 -3.58
N SER A 71 5.16 -17.52 -2.87
CA SER A 71 3.84 -17.71 -3.47
C SER A 71 3.08 -16.39 -3.71
N HIS A 72 3.52 -15.31 -3.07
CA HIS A 72 2.87 -14.00 -3.10
C HIS A 72 3.93 -12.90 -3.10
N ASN A 73 3.62 -11.76 -3.71
CA ASN A 73 4.45 -10.56 -3.67
C ASN A 73 3.96 -9.61 -2.57
N VAL A 74 4.87 -8.80 -2.07
CA VAL A 74 4.60 -7.79 -1.06
C VAL A 74 3.73 -6.67 -1.65
N ILE A 75 2.77 -6.18 -0.86
CA ILE A 75 1.93 -5.02 -1.17
C ILE A 75 2.06 -4.00 -0.03
N ARG A 76 2.20 -2.70 -0.36
CA ARG A 76 2.43 -1.61 0.61
C ARG A 76 1.52 -0.42 0.36
N GLY A 77 1.48 0.51 1.33
CA GLY A 77 0.91 1.85 1.14
C GLY A 77 -0.59 1.99 1.41
N SER A 78 -1.27 0.95 1.89
CA SER A 78 -2.73 0.94 2.09
C SER A 78 -3.51 1.31 0.80
N ASN A 79 -4.83 1.30 0.81
CA ASN A 79 -5.64 1.67 -0.36
C ASN A 79 -6.98 2.30 0.04
N TRP A 80 -7.76 2.71 -0.95
CA TRP A 80 -9.09 3.28 -0.77
C TRP A 80 -10.04 2.39 0.04
N LYS A 81 -9.82 1.07 0.12
CA LYS A 81 -10.61 0.13 0.94
C LYS A 81 -10.16 0.00 2.40
N ASP A 82 -8.96 0.44 2.73
CA ASP A 82 -8.38 0.19 4.05
C ASP A 82 -8.83 1.28 5.04
N GLY A 83 -9.43 0.87 6.15
CA GLY A 83 -9.96 1.78 7.17
C GLY A 83 -9.45 1.51 8.58
N SER A 84 -8.73 0.41 8.78
CA SER A 84 -8.22 0.05 10.11
C SER A 84 -6.90 0.74 10.43
N VAL A 85 -6.69 1.09 11.71
CA VAL A 85 -5.42 1.67 12.18
C VAL A 85 -4.21 0.79 11.89
N THR A 86 -4.40 -0.53 11.78
CA THR A 86 -3.33 -1.47 11.45
C THR A 86 -2.91 -1.35 9.99
N GLU A 87 -3.87 -1.36 9.06
CA GLU A 87 -3.60 -1.30 7.62
C GLU A 87 -3.04 0.04 7.18
N LEU A 88 -3.40 1.14 7.87
CA LEU A 88 -2.98 2.50 7.59
C LEU A 88 -1.52 2.81 7.99
N ARG A 89 -0.82 1.87 8.64
CA ARG A 89 0.57 2.08 9.06
C ARG A 89 1.49 2.00 7.85
N LEU A 90 2.47 2.90 7.80
CA LEU A 90 3.56 2.83 6.81
C LEU A 90 4.33 1.50 6.88
N SER A 91 4.36 0.80 8.01
CA SER A 91 5.02 -0.50 8.16
C SER A 91 4.15 -1.70 7.78
N TYR A 92 2.84 -1.51 7.51
CA TYR A 92 1.93 -2.60 7.20
C TYR A 92 2.21 -3.24 5.84
N ARG A 93 2.44 -4.55 5.84
CA ARG A 93 2.71 -5.32 4.63
C ARG A 93 1.55 -6.25 4.36
N ALA A 94 0.86 -6.03 3.26
CA ALA A 94 -0.07 -7.00 2.70
C ALA A 94 0.69 -7.90 1.72
N TYR A 95 -0.01 -8.91 1.20
CA TYR A 95 0.51 -9.79 0.17
C TYR A 95 -0.62 -10.34 -0.69
N HIS A 96 -0.32 -10.54 -1.97
CA HIS A 96 -1.21 -11.26 -2.86
C HIS A 96 -0.43 -11.82 -4.05
N LYS A 97 -1.11 -12.54 -4.94
CA LYS A 97 -0.52 -13.06 -6.19
C LYS A 97 -1.25 -12.55 -7.43
N GLU A 98 -2.56 -12.36 -7.33
CA GLU A 98 -3.42 -12.02 -8.47
C GLU A 98 -3.71 -10.52 -8.56
N ALA A 99 -4.17 -10.05 -9.71
CA ALA A 99 -4.57 -8.66 -9.90
C ALA A 99 -5.76 -8.28 -9.01
N ARG A 100 -5.77 -7.03 -8.53
CA ARG A 100 -6.86 -6.48 -7.71
C ARG A 100 -7.14 -5.03 -8.09
N ASN A 101 -8.39 -4.61 -8.01
CA ASN A 101 -8.82 -3.26 -8.37
C ASN A 101 -8.40 -2.17 -7.36
N ASN A 102 -7.81 -2.55 -6.23
CA ASN A 102 -7.31 -1.66 -5.19
C ASN A 102 -5.77 -1.73 -5.06
N VAL A 103 -5.10 -2.38 -6.01
CA VAL A 103 -3.64 -2.56 -6.02
C VAL A 103 -3.08 -2.14 -7.38
N GLY A 104 -2.23 -1.12 -7.38
CA GLY A 104 -1.44 -0.66 -8.51
C GLY A 104 0.05 -0.92 -8.29
N PHE A 105 0.90 -0.11 -8.91
CA PHE A 105 2.33 -0.13 -8.73
C PHE A 105 2.94 1.23 -9.10
N ARG A 106 4.16 1.48 -8.64
CA ARG A 106 5.01 2.56 -9.12
C ARG A 106 6.36 2.01 -9.56
N ILE A 107 6.98 2.73 -10.48
CA ILE A 107 8.27 2.32 -11.04
C ILE A 107 9.39 2.85 -10.13
N ALA A 108 10.35 1.98 -9.84
CA ALA A 108 11.66 2.37 -9.34
C ALA A 108 12.71 1.94 -10.37
N ARG A 109 13.75 2.76 -10.52
CA ARG A 109 14.91 2.42 -11.35
C ARG A 109 16.12 2.28 -10.43
N TYR A 110 16.76 1.11 -10.49
CA TYR A 110 18.06 0.93 -9.89
C TYR A 110 19.11 1.60 -10.81
N PRO A 111 20.00 2.46 -10.27
CA PRO A 111 21.03 3.14 -11.07
C PRO A 111 22.11 2.18 -11.59
#